data_AF-A0A2A4T3D4-F1
#
_entry.id   AF-A0A2A4T3D4-F1
#
_cell.length_a   1.000
_cell.length_b   1.000
_cell.length_c   1.000
_cell.angle_alpha   90.00
_cell.angle_beta   90.00
_cell.angle_gamma   90.00
#
_symmetry.space_group_name_H-M   'P 1'
#
loop_
_entity.id
_entity.type
_entity.pdbx_description
1 polymer ?
#
loop_
_entity_poly.entity_id
_entity_poly.type
_entity_poly.pdbx_seq_one_letter_code
_entity_poly.pdbx_strand_id
1 'polypeptide(L)'
;MRKALQYTKKLEGVGLSREQAEAHLEVLNEIFEDDVATKDDLKNFESRVELRFQSVELRFQGIDARFDQVDARFKQVDVRFDQLEEKMSQGFKQLDARIEHIAYQLITKMGVVLAASVGIVAAIFRFLI
;
A
#
# COMPACT_ATOMS: atom_id res chain seq x y z
N MET A 1 -5.92 -36.87 43.16
CA MET A 1 -5.84 -37.80 44.33
C MET A 1 -4.42 -38.21 44.73
N ARG A 2 -3.55 -38.77 43.87
CA ARG A 2 -2.24 -39.30 44.31
C ARG A 2 -1.35 -38.27 45.02
N LYS A 3 -1.34 -37.01 44.56
CA LYS A 3 -0.59 -35.92 45.18
C LYS A 3 -1.19 -35.47 46.52
N ALA A 4 -2.52 -35.37 46.60
CA ALA A 4 -3.25 -35.05 47.83
C ALA A 4 -2.97 -36.07 48.94
N LEU A 5 -3.02 -37.37 48.62
CA LEU A 5 -2.73 -38.44 49.58
C LEU A 5 -1.25 -38.45 50.02
N GLN A 6 -0.32 -38.07 49.15
CA GLN A 6 1.09 -37.91 49.54
C GLN A 6 1.31 -36.69 50.44
N TYR A 7 0.52 -35.63 50.24
CA TYR A 7 0.57 -34.43 51.07
C TYR A 7 0.06 -34.70 52.49
N THR A 8 -1.09 -35.36 52.63
CA THR A 8 -1.62 -35.74 53.96
C THR A 8 -0.69 -36.69 54.71
N LYS A 9 -0.15 -37.72 54.03
CA LYS A 9 0.84 -38.63 54.62
C LYS A 9 2.12 -37.93 55.11
N LYS A 10 2.56 -36.88 54.43
CA LYS A 10 3.72 -36.09 54.87
C LYS A 10 3.41 -35.31 56.15
N LEU A 11 2.20 -34.76 56.28
CA LEU A 11 1.75 -34.03 57.47
C LEU A 11 1.57 -34.96 58.67
N GLU A 12 1.00 -36.15 58.46
CA GLU A 12 0.92 -37.20 59.49
C GLU A 12 2.32 -37.63 59.97
N GLY A 13 3.28 -37.75 59.05
CA GLY A 13 4.67 -38.11 59.36
C GLY A 13 5.45 -37.09 60.19
N VAL A 14 4.98 -35.84 60.27
CA VAL A 14 5.55 -34.78 61.14
C VAL A 14 4.74 -34.57 62.42
N GLY A 15 3.81 -35.47 62.72
CA GLY A 15 3.07 -35.50 63.98
C GLY A 15 1.72 -34.78 64.00
N LEU A 16 1.23 -34.29 62.84
CA LEU A 16 -0.14 -33.79 62.76
C LEU A 16 -1.15 -34.95 62.72
N SER A 17 -2.32 -34.75 63.32
CA SER A 17 -3.41 -35.72 63.18
C SER A 17 -3.93 -35.73 61.73
N ARG A 18 -4.61 -36.82 61.37
CA ARG A 18 -5.22 -36.93 60.05
C ARG A 18 -6.23 -35.81 59.78
N GLU A 19 -7.01 -35.43 60.79
CA GLU A 19 -7.98 -34.34 60.70
C GLU A 19 -7.29 -33.00 60.40
N GLN A 20 -6.14 -32.73 61.04
CA GLN A 20 -5.36 -31.51 60.79
C GLN A 20 -4.74 -31.52 59.38
N ALA A 21 -4.28 -32.68 58.91
CA ALA A 21 -3.72 -32.83 57.58
C ALA A 21 -4.78 -32.65 56.47
N GLU A 22 -6.00 -33.13 56.70
CA GLU A 22 -7.15 -32.94 55.81
C GLU A 22 -7.59 -31.46 55.78
N ALA A 23 -7.65 -30.77 56.94
CA ALA A 23 -7.96 -29.34 57.01
C ALA A 23 -6.92 -28.46 56.27
N HIS A 24 -5.63 -28.79 56.37
CA HIS A 24 -4.59 -28.11 55.59
C HIS A 24 -4.78 -28.27 54.08
N LEU A 25 -5.16 -29.47 53.63
CA LEU A 25 -5.40 -29.75 52.22
C LEU A 25 -6.66 -29.02 51.71
N GLU A 26 -7.69 -28.93 52.54
CA GLU A 26 -8.93 -28.23 52.25
C GLU A 26 -8.67 -26.74 52.00
N VAL A 27 -7.98 -26.06 52.93
CA VAL A 27 -7.60 -24.65 52.79
C VAL A 27 -6.71 -24.43 51.56
N LEU A 28 -5.78 -25.34 51.28
CA LEU A 28 -4.94 -25.22 50.08
C LEU A 28 -5.77 -25.36 48.79
N ASN A 29 -6.70 -26.31 48.73
CA ASN A 29 -7.58 -26.44 47.57
C ASN A 29 -8.45 -25.20 47.39
N GLU A 30 -8.98 -24.64 48.48
CA GLU A 30 -9.79 -23.41 48.45
C GLU A 30 -8.98 -22.22 47.91
N ILE A 31 -7.73 -22.06 48.34
CA ILE A 31 -6.82 -21.01 47.82
C ILE A 31 -6.49 -21.23 46.33
N PHE A 32 -6.35 -22.48 45.88
CA PHE A 32 -5.90 -22.78 44.52
C PHE A 32 -7.03 -22.94 43.49
N GLU A 33 -8.28 -23.20 43.90
CA GLU A 33 -9.41 -23.41 42.96
C GLU A 33 -9.82 -22.12 42.25
N ASP A 34 -9.85 -20.98 42.95
CA ASP A 34 -10.44 -19.75 42.40
C ASP A 34 -9.41 -18.80 41.77
N ASP A 35 -8.17 -18.76 42.27
CA ASP A 35 -7.21 -17.70 41.92
C ASP A 35 -6.11 -18.12 40.92
N VAL A 36 -6.01 -19.42 40.57
CA VAL A 36 -4.87 -19.92 39.80
C VAL A 36 -5.30 -20.59 38.49
N ALA A 37 -4.78 -20.07 37.38
CA ALA A 37 -4.98 -20.68 36.06
C ALA A 37 -4.42 -22.10 36.03
N THR A 38 -5.24 -23.05 35.59
CA THR A 38 -4.82 -24.44 35.43
C THR A 38 -3.94 -24.60 34.18
N LYS A 39 -3.27 -25.75 34.07
CA LYS A 39 -2.52 -26.09 32.85
C LYS A 39 -3.43 -26.15 31.61
N ASP A 40 -4.69 -26.54 31.80
CA ASP A 40 -5.63 -26.63 30.69
C ASP A 40 -6.13 -25.25 30.27
N ASP A 41 -6.30 -24.31 31.21
CA ASP A 41 -6.57 -22.90 30.90
C ASP A 41 -5.46 -22.27 30.06
N LEU A 42 -4.21 -22.55 30.42
CA LEU A 42 -3.04 -22.07 29.68
C LEU A 42 -2.97 -22.66 28.27
N LYS A 43 -3.21 -23.97 28.11
CA LYS A 43 -3.28 -24.60 26.77
C LYS A 43 -4.41 -24.02 25.93
N ASN A 44 -5.58 -23.82 26.52
CA ASN A 44 -6.71 -23.22 25.84
C ASN A 44 -6.41 -21.77 25.43
N PHE A 45 -5.72 -21.01 26.28
CA PHE A 45 -5.23 -19.68 25.95
C PHE A 45 -4.22 -19.72 24.79
N GLU A 46 -3.21 -20.59 24.86
CA GLU A 46 -2.20 -20.79 23.81
C GLU A 46 -2.86 -21.11 22.46
N SER A 47 -3.79 -22.07 22.43
CA SER A 47 -4.53 -22.41 21.20
C SER A 47 -5.33 -21.23 20.64
N ARG A 48 -5.99 -20.44 21.49
CA ARG A 48 -6.72 -19.23 21.04
C ARG A 48 -5.78 -18.16 20.49
N VAL A 49 -4.61 -18.00 21.11
CA VAL A 49 -3.59 -17.05 20.68
C VAL A 49 -3.01 -17.48 19.33
N GLU A 50 -2.66 -18.75 19.17
CA GLU A 50 -2.16 -19.31 17.91
C GLU A 50 -3.14 -19.10 16.76
N LEU A 51 -4.43 -19.41 16.97
CA LEU A 51 -5.46 -19.18 15.95
C LEU A 51 -5.60 -17.70 15.57
N ARG A 52 -5.44 -16.79 16.53
CA ARG A 52 -5.45 -15.34 16.24
C ARG A 52 -4.23 -14.92 15.44
N PHE A 53 -3.04 -15.43 15.77
CA PHE A 53 -1.84 -15.14 15.00
C PHE A 53 -1.92 -15.66 13.57
N GLN A 54 -2.43 -16.87 13.36
CA GLN A 54 -2.70 -17.40 12.02
C GLN A 54 -3.70 -16.52 11.23
N SER A 55 -4.75 -16.04 11.88
CA SER A 55 -5.69 -15.10 11.25
C SER A 55 -5.03 -13.77 10.87
N VAL A 56 -4.13 -13.26 11.72
CA VAL A 56 -3.37 -12.04 11.44
C VAL A 56 -2.42 -12.25 10.25
N GLU A 57 -1.69 -13.37 10.22
CA GLU A 57 -0.80 -13.74 9.12
C GLU A 57 -1.53 -13.77 7.77
N LEU A 58 -2.71 -14.40 7.70
CA LEU A 58 -3.53 -14.43 6.49
C LEU A 58 -3.98 -13.03 6.04
N ARG A 59 -4.25 -12.12 6.99
CA ARG A 59 -4.59 -10.73 6.66
C ARG A 59 -3.40 -9.99 6.08
N PHE A 60 -2.20 -10.20 6.62
CA PHE A 60 -0.97 -9.59 6.10
C PHE A 60 -0.65 -10.09 4.69
N GLN A 61 -0.78 -11.39 4.41
CA GLN A 61 -0.66 -11.92 3.05
C GLN A 61 -1.66 -11.28 2.08
N GLY A 62 -2.91 -11.05 2.55
CA GLY A 62 -3.91 -10.32 1.77
C GLY A 62 -3.57 -8.84 1.54
N ILE A 63 -2.85 -8.20 2.47
CA ILE A 63 -2.35 -6.83 2.32
C ILE A 63 -1.23 -6.81 1.28
N ASP A 64 -0.27 -7.73 1.36
CA ASP A 64 0.86 -7.81 0.43
C ASP A 64 0.37 -7.97 -1.02
N ALA A 65 -0.57 -8.89 -1.25
CA ALA A 65 -1.17 -9.08 -2.57
C ALA A 65 -1.88 -7.82 -3.12
N ARG A 66 -2.47 -7.00 -2.24
CA ARG A 66 -3.07 -5.72 -2.63
C ARG A 66 -2.01 -4.68 -2.97
N PHE A 67 -0.88 -4.66 -2.26
CA PHE A 67 0.25 -3.79 -2.60
C PHE A 67 0.86 -4.16 -3.95
N ASP A 68 1.04 -5.44 -4.25
CA ASP A 68 1.49 -5.90 -5.58
C ASP A 68 0.55 -5.42 -6.70
N GLN A 69 -0.78 -5.46 -6.46
CA GLN A 69 -1.76 -4.95 -7.42
C GLN A 69 -1.66 -3.42 -7.59
N VAL A 70 -1.40 -2.69 -6.51
CA VAL A 70 -1.19 -1.24 -6.55
C VAL A 70 0.07 -0.90 -7.36
N ASP A 71 1.18 -1.59 -7.13
CA ASP A 71 2.42 -1.41 -7.88
C ASP A 71 2.23 -1.69 -9.38
N ALA A 72 1.51 -2.75 -9.72
CA ALA A 72 1.18 -3.05 -11.11
C ALA A 72 0.35 -1.93 -11.77
N ARG A 73 -0.59 -1.33 -11.04
CA ARG A 73 -1.38 -0.18 -11.52
C ARG A 73 -0.53 1.07 -11.70
N PHE A 74 0.39 1.35 -10.78
CA PHE A 74 1.31 2.49 -10.92
C PHE A 74 2.21 2.34 -12.14
N LYS A 75 2.77 1.15 -12.38
CA LYS A 75 3.52 0.88 -13.62
C LYS A 75 2.70 1.14 -14.88
N GLN A 76 1.41 0.78 -14.87
CA GLN A 76 0.52 1.07 -16.01
C GLN A 76 0.27 2.58 -16.17
N VAL A 77 0.18 3.32 -15.06
CA VAL A 77 0.04 4.78 -15.07
C VAL A 77 1.30 5.41 -15.66
N ASP A 78 2.50 5.00 -15.24
CA ASP A 78 3.77 5.51 -15.78
C ASP A 78 3.84 5.35 -17.30
N VAL A 79 3.53 4.16 -17.81
CA VAL A 79 3.49 3.90 -19.27
C VAL A 79 2.50 4.81 -20.00
N ARG A 80 1.34 5.12 -19.41
CA ARG A 80 0.37 6.05 -20.01
C ARG A 80 0.88 7.49 -20.02
N PHE A 81 1.62 7.90 -18.99
CA PHE A 81 2.24 9.22 -18.93
C PHE A 81 3.35 9.34 -19.98
N ASP A 82 4.20 8.33 -20.14
CA ASP A 82 5.23 8.30 -21.19
C ASP A 82 4.61 8.45 -22.59
N GLN A 83 3.52 7.71 -22.85
CA GLN A 83 2.78 7.81 -24.12
C GLN A 83 2.13 9.19 -24.33
N LEU A 84 1.64 9.81 -23.26
CA LEU A 84 1.06 11.14 -23.33
C LEU A 84 2.14 12.18 -23.65
N GLU A 85 3.30 12.10 -22.98
CA GLU A 85 4.45 12.97 -23.23
C GLU A 85 4.93 12.85 -24.67
N GLU A 86 5.02 11.62 -25.20
CA GLU A 86 5.40 11.39 -26.60
C GLU A 86 4.40 12.03 -27.57
N LYS A 87 3.10 11.82 -27.37
CA LYS A 87 2.05 12.42 -28.21
C LYS A 87 2.07 13.94 -28.15
N MET A 88 2.28 14.52 -26.98
CA MET A 88 2.40 15.97 -26.83
C MET A 88 3.63 16.50 -27.57
N SER A 89 4.79 15.86 -27.40
CA SER A 89 6.03 16.22 -28.10
C SER A 89 5.87 16.17 -29.62
N GLN A 90 5.24 15.11 -30.14
CA GLN A 90 4.91 14.98 -31.56
C GLN A 90 3.94 16.08 -32.02
N GLY A 91 2.91 16.38 -31.22
CA GLY A 91 1.95 17.44 -31.48
C GLY A 91 2.61 18.82 -31.57
N PHE A 92 3.53 19.15 -30.66
CA PHE A 92 4.29 20.40 -30.70
C PHE A 92 5.19 20.49 -31.93
N LYS A 93 5.93 19.43 -32.28
CA LYS A 93 6.73 19.40 -33.52
C LYS A 93 5.88 19.63 -34.77
N GLN A 94 4.68 19.04 -34.81
CA GLN A 94 3.76 19.25 -35.92
C GLN A 94 3.24 20.70 -35.96
N LEU A 95 2.98 21.30 -34.81
CA LEU A 95 2.58 22.70 -34.70
C LEU A 95 3.69 23.64 -35.20
N ASP A 96 4.93 23.43 -34.76
CA ASP A 96 6.09 24.21 -35.18
C ASP A 96 6.24 24.17 -36.71
N ALA A 97 6.18 22.97 -37.31
CA ALA A 97 6.25 22.80 -38.76
C ALA A 97 5.11 23.51 -39.50
N ARG A 98 3.89 23.52 -38.95
CA ARG A 98 2.74 24.27 -39.53
C ARG A 98 2.95 25.77 -39.44
N ILE A 99 3.49 26.27 -38.33
CA ILE A 99 3.79 27.69 -38.13
C ILE A 99 4.86 28.14 -39.14
N GLU A 100 5.95 27.37 -39.28
CA GLU A 100 6.99 27.65 -40.28
C GLU A 100 6.43 27.67 -41.70
N HIS A 101 5.58 26.68 -42.04
CA HIS A 101 4.95 26.61 -43.35
C HIS A 101 4.07 27.83 -43.63
N ILE A 102 3.25 28.24 -42.65
CA ILE A 102 2.40 29.44 -42.75
C ILE A 102 3.28 30.70 -42.90
N ALA A 103 4.33 30.82 -42.11
CA ALA A 103 5.25 31.96 -42.17
C ALA A 103 5.90 32.08 -43.56
N TYR A 104 6.40 30.97 -44.12
CA TYR A 104 6.97 30.95 -45.47
C TYR A 104 5.95 31.32 -46.55
N GLN A 105 4.73 30.79 -46.47
CA GLN A 105 3.66 31.15 -47.40
C GLN A 105 3.27 32.63 -47.32
N LEU A 106 3.28 33.22 -46.12
CA LEU A 106 3.02 34.65 -45.94
C LEU A 106 4.15 35.49 -46.53
N ILE A 107 5.41 35.17 -46.24
CA ILE A 107 6.58 35.88 -46.76
C ILE A 107 6.58 35.87 -48.29
N THR A 108 6.36 34.71 -48.90
CA THR A 108 6.34 34.57 -50.36
C THR A 108 5.19 35.34 -51.01
N LYS A 109 3.95 35.24 -50.49
CA LYS A 109 2.80 36.00 -51.00
C LYS A 109 3.02 37.50 -50.88
N MET A 110 3.53 37.98 -49.75
CA MET A 110 3.83 39.40 -49.54
C MET A 110 4.95 39.88 -50.47
N GLY A 111 5.99 39.08 -50.69
CA GLY A 111 7.04 39.39 -51.66
C GLY A 111 6.52 39.56 -53.09
N VAL A 112 5.62 38.68 -53.54
CA VAL A 112 4.97 38.79 -54.85
C VAL A 112 4.10 40.06 -54.95
N VAL A 113 3.31 40.35 -53.90
CA VAL A 113 2.47 41.56 -53.85
C VAL A 113 3.31 42.83 -53.88
N LEU A 114 4.40 42.89 -53.12
CA LEU A 114 5.32 44.03 -53.11
C LEU A 114 5.95 44.24 -54.50
N ALA A 115 6.47 43.18 -55.13
CA ALA A 115 7.04 43.26 -56.47
C ALA A 115 6.03 43.77 -57.52
N ALA A 116 4.79 43.26 -57.47
CA ALA A 116 3.71 43.72 -58.35
C ALA A 116 3.38 45.21 -58.10
N SER A 117 3.28 45.63 -56.84
CA SER A 117 2.97 47.03 -56.49
C SER A 117 4.05 48.01 -56.94
N VAL A 118 5.33 47.66 -56.78
CA VAL A 118 6.46 48.48 -57.25
C VAL A 118 6.44 48.59 -58.78
N GLY A 119 6.17 47.50 -59.49
CA GLY A 119 6.05 47.50 -60.95
C GLY A 119 4.92 48.41 -61.45
N ILE A 120 3.76 48.39 -60.79
CA ILE A 120 2.62 49.28 -61.09
C ILE A 120 3.01 50.75 -60.89
N VAL A 121 3.65 51.09 -59.76
CA VAL A 121 4.09 52.47 -59.46
C VAL A 121 5.10 52.97 -60.50
N ALA A 122 6.09 52.13 -60.86
CA ALA A 122 7.08 52.47 -61.87
C ALA A 122 6.46 52.70 -63.26
N ALA A 123 5.48 51.89 -63.64
CA ALA A 123 4.75 52.05 -64.90
C ALA A 123 3.95 53.36 -64.95
N ILE A 124 3.26 53.71 -63.85
CA ILE A 124 2.51 54.98 -63.73
C ILE A 124 3.47 56.17 -63.84
N PHE A 125 4.60 56.14 -63.13
CA PHE A 125 5.60 57.20 -63.17
C PHE A 125 6.16 57.43 -64.58
N ARG A 126 6.43 56.36 -65.33
CA ARG A 126 6.93 56.44 -66.71
C ARG A 126 5.91 57.02 -67.70
N PHE A 127 4.61 56.93 -67.41
CA PHE A 127 3.56 57.49 -68.25
C PHE A 127 3.33 58.99 -67.98
N LEU A 128 3.72 59.48 -66.80
CA LEU A 128 3.47 60.85 -66.34
C LEU A 128 4.61 61.85 -66.64
N ILE A 129 5.77 61.38 -67.10
CA ILE A 129 6.96 62.19 -67.49
C ILE A 129 7.26 61.95 -68.96
#